data_AF-A0A1M6T665-F1
#
_entry.id   AF-A0A1M6T665-F1
#
_cell.length_a   1.000
_cell.length_b   1.000
_cell.length_c   1.000
_cell.angle_alpha   90.00
_cell.angle_beta   90.00
_cell.angle_gamma   90.00
#
_symmetry.space_group_name_H-M   'P 1'
#
loop_
_entity.id
_entity.type
_entity.pdbx_description
1 polymer ?
#
loop_
_entity_poly.entity_id
_entity_poly.type
_entity_poly.pdbx_seq_one_letter_code
_entity_poly.pdbx_strand_id
1 'polypeptide(L)' 'WKRIYSEWFPATGYEHSGGPEIELYPNEGLCPSDDDYRCEVWIPIIKK' A
#
# COMPACT_ATOMS: atom_id res chain seq x y z
N TRP A 1 -0.17 -5.34 3.37
CA TRP A 1 -1.54 -5.71 3.77
C TRP A 1 -1.79 -5.75 5.27
N LYS A 2 -1.35 -6.78 6.04
CA LYS A 2 -1.73 -6.95 7.46
C LYS A 2 -1.60 -5.68 8.31
N ARG A 3 -0.40 -5.08 8.35
CA ARG A 3 -0.13 -3.88 9.15
C ARG A 3 -0.97 -2.66 8.72
N ILE A 4 -1.29 -2.55 7.43
CA ILE A 4 -2.09 -1.43 6.92
C ILE A 4 -3.51 -1.50 7.52
N TYR A 5 -4.14 -2.68 7.49
CA TYR A 5 -5.49 -2.86 8.01
C TYR A 5 -5.58 -3.01 9.53
N SER A 6 -4.58 -3.62 10.17
CA SER A 6 -4.62 -3.84 11.62
C SER A 6 -4.00 -2.72 12.45
N GLU A 7 -3.11 -1.90 11.87
CA GLU A 7 -2.40 -0.84 12.61
C GLU A 7 -2.69 0.54 12.02
N TRP A 8 -2.47 0.74 10.72
CA TRP A 8 -2.55 2.07 10.11
C TRP A 8 -3.99 2.62 10.00
N PHE A 9 -4.93 1.84 9.47
CA PHE A 9 -6.34 2.27 9.37
C PHE A 9 -7.02 2.52 10.73
N PRO A 10 -6.76 1.73 11.78
CA PRO A 10 -7.24 2.06 13.13
C PRO A 10 -6.61 3.31 13.73
N ALA A 11 -5.37 3.64 13.36
CA ALA A 11 -4.61 4.78 13.90
C ALA A 11 -4.80 6.10 13.13
N THR A 12 -5.36 6.04 11.93
CA THR A 12 -5.59 7.20 11.06
C THR A 12 -7.09 7.38 10.88
N GLY A 13 -7.62 8.60 10.92
CA GLY A 13 -9.06 8.87 10.79
C GLY A 13 -9.65 8.56 9.40
N TYR A 14 -9.08 7.59 8.68
CA TYR A 14 -9.47 7.12 7.37
C TYR A 14 -10.01 5.69 7.43
N GLU A 15 -10.78 5.32 6.42
CA GLU A 15 -11.25 3.96 6.17
C GLU A 15 -11.11 3.61 4.68
N HIS A 16 -11.11 2.31 4.38
CA HIS A 16 -11.03 1.81 3.00
C HIS A 16 -12.30 2.17 2.24
N SER A 17 -12.19 2.81 1.07
CA SER A 17 -13.36 3.34 0.35
C SER A 17 -14.19 2.27 -0.40
N GLY A 18 -13.77 1.02 -0.37
CA GLY A 18 -14.37 -0.10 -1.12
C GLY A 18 -13.94 -0.16 -2.60
N GLY A 19 -13.04 0.73 -3.04
CA GLY A 19 -12.49 0.74 -4.38
C GLY A 19 -11.38 -0.30 -4.60
N PRO A 20 -10.89 -0.44 -5.84
CA PRO A 20 -9.77 -1.32 -6.15
C PRO A 20 -8.46 -0.80 -5.57
N GLU A 21 -7.59 -1.73 -5.19
CA GLU A 21 -6.24 -1.45 -4.70
C GLU A 21 -5.22 -1.82 -5.77
N ILE A 22 -4.08 -1.12 -5.78
CA ILE A 22 -3.02 -1.32 -6.77
C ILE A 22 -1.71 -1.65 -6.06
N GLU A 23 -1.05 -2.71 -6.52
CA GLU A 23 0.35 -2.98 -6.20
C GLU A 23 1.20 -2.59 -7.41
N LEU A 24 2.04 -1.57 -7.23
CA LEU A 24 2.97 -1.13 -8.26
C LEU A 24 4.34 -1.73 -7.98
N TYR A 25 4.78 -2.55 -8.93
CA TYR A 25 6.12 -3.11 -8.97
C TYR A 25 6.96 -2.29 -9.95
N PRO A 26 8.18 -1.87 -9.61
CA PRO A 26 9.03 -1.12 -10.52
C PRO A 26 9.33 -1.94 -11.78
N ASN A 27 9.25 -1.28 -12.95
CA ASN A 27 9.21 -1.97 -14.24
C ASN A 27 10.59 -2.31 -14.81
N GLU A 28 11.67 -1.58 -14.46
CA GLU A 28 12.95 -1.71 -15.14
C GLU A 28 14.16 -1.58 -14.19
N GLY A 29 15.14 -2.46 -14.33
CA GLY A 29 16.50 -2.31 -13.78
C GLY A 29 16.71 -2.70 -12.32
N LEU A 30 15.66 -2.97 -11.55
CA LEU A 30 15.76 -3.40 -10.15
C LEU A 30 15.30 -4.86 -10.02
N CYS A 31 16.16 -5.70 -9.46
CA CYS A 31 15.84 -7.06 -9.08
C CYS A 31 15.12 -7.07 -7.73
N PRO A 32 14.19 -8.00 -7.47
CA PRO A 32 13.56 -8.17 -6.16
C PRO A 32 14.55 -8.44 -5.01
N SER A 33 15.79 -8.82 -5.36
CA SER A 33 16.88 -9.06 -4.41
C SER A 33 17.75 -7.83 -4.16
N ASP A 34 17.53 -6.71 -4.87
CA ASP A 34 18.24 -5.47 -4.61
C ASP A 34 17.73 -4.80 -3.33
N ASP A 35 18.63 -4.23 -2.54
CA ASP A 35 18.29 -3.60 -1.26
C ASP A 35 17.38 -2.36 -1.43
N ASP A 36 17.55 -1.67 -2.56
CA ASP A 36 16.74 -0.50 -2.95
C ASP A 36 15.43 -0.89 -3.65
N TYR A 37 15.15 -2.20 -3.78
CA TYR A 37 13.87 -2.64 -4.34
C TYR A 37 12.72 -2.20 -3.44
N ARG A 38 11.82 -1.39 -4.00
CA ARG A 38 10.63 -0.87 -3.31
C ARG A 38 9.42 -1.03 -4.23
N CYS A 39 8.33 -1.52 -3.65
CA CYS A 39 7.01 -1.51 -4.27
C CYS A 39 6.13 -0.51 -3.57
N GLU A 40 5.10 -0.05 -4.28
CA GLU A 40 4.08 0.81 -3.72
C GLU A 40 2.76 0.06 -3.65
N VAL A 41 1.99 0.35 -2.59
CA VAL A 41 0.63 -0.14 -2.43
C VAL A 41 -0.29 1.06 -2.32
N TRP A 42 -1.19 1.20 -3.29
CA TRP A 42 -2.12 2.31 -3.40
C TRP A 42 -3.51 1.81 -3.00
N ILE A 43 -4.03 2.35 -1.90
CA ILE A 43 -5.31 1.95 -1.33
C ILE A 43 -6.25 3.15 -1.34
N PRO A 44 -7.47 3.02 -1.86
CA PRO A 44 -8.40 4.13 -1.89
C PRO A 44 -9.01 4.33 -0.49
N ILE A 45 -9.02 5.59 -0.04
CA ILE A 45 -9.43 5.97 1.31
C ILE A 45 -10.53 7.03 1.31
N ILE A 46 -11.37 7.01 2.35
CA ILE A 46 -12.29 8.10 2.70
C ILE A 46 -12.05 8.51 4.16
N LYS A 47 -12.36 9.76 4.51
CA LYS A 47 -12.36 10.19 5.91
C LYS A 47 -13.54 9.56 6.64
N LYS A 48 -13.30 9.09 7.86
CA LYS A 48 -14.36 8.76 8.83
C LYS A 48 -15.14 10.00 9.22
#